data_AF-A0A2C1KEF3-F1
#
_entry.id   AF-A0A2C1KEF3-F1
#
_cell.length_a   1.000
_cell.length_b   1.000
_cell.length_c   1.000
_cell.angle_alpha   90.00
_cell.angle_beta   90.00
_cell.angle_gamma   90.00
#
_symmetry.space_group_name_H-M   'P 1'
#
loop_
_entity.id
_entity.type
_entity.pdbx_description
1 polymer ?
#
loop_
_entity_poly.entity_id
_entity_poly.type
_entity_poly.pdbx_seq_one_letter_code
_entity_poly.pdbx_strand_id
1 'polypeptide(L)'
;MDKKEQVTLDVWNDKISINFIGMKKLAFVDYTPEMYELIRDARFRIPEFEETKEAYKYPYSNEYKKSLHQISFDYYFGEEMRKEAYSKDFIIEHLDNNGFNCSISNLFLLKKIKNTYKGWNFDKVVDSSKHIAAMTIYHVIENKTFQITIAFNELYHNDHIGKSLEKIRLLYPYNYEIVLQDAEQIIETISNRENINFERWKEIYRFKDIRIEYAPELQLTEEEKQQPPGSLVIRDGHYYLLVGKTDTSVGLITSIPYDKNWNIK
;
A
#
# COMPACT_ATOMS: atom_id res chain seq x y z
N MET A 1 32.72 1.87 11.98
CA MET A 1 31.36 1.50 12.40
C MET A 1 31.19 0.02 12.14
N ASP A 2 30.79 -0.72 13.17
CA ASP A 2 30.39 -2.11 12.97
C ASP A 2 29.16 -2.11 12.04
N LYS A 3 29.06 -3.07 11.11
CA LYS A 3 27.93 -3.11 10.15
C LYS A 3 26.59 -3.28 10.85
N LYS A 4 26.57 -3.78 12.09
CA LYS A 4 25.38 -3.82 12.96
C LYS A 4 24.89 -2.45 13.41
N GLU A 5 25.76 -1.44 13.48
CA GLU A 5 25.39 -0.07 13.88
C GLU A 5 24.71 0.72 12.75
N GLN A 6 24.59 0.16 11.55
CA GLN A 6 24.03 0.83 10.38
C GLN A 6 22.53 0.54 10.15
N VAL A 7 21.92 -0.30 10.97
CA VAL A 7 20.49 -0.63 10.91
C VAL A 7 19.88 -0.45 12.29
N THR A 8 18.81 0.32 12.39
CA THR A 8 17.99 0.41 13.60
C THR A 8 16.63 -0.20 13.37
N LEU A 9 16.12 -0.88 14.40
CA LEU A 9 14.83 -1.56 14.39
C LEU A 9 13.94 -0.94 15.46
N ASP A 10 12.74 -0.56 15.08
CA ASP A 10 11.73 -0.08 16.01
C ASP A 10 10.39 -0.78 15.73
N VAL A 11 9.60 -1.02 16.78
CA VAL A 11 8.29 -1.67 16.64
C VAL A 11 7.18 -0.63 16.80
N TRP A 12 6.33 -0.52 15.78
CA TRP A 12 5.20 0.41 15.72
C TRP A 12 4.00 -0.26 15.08
N ASN A 13 2.83 -0.24 15.74
CA ASN A 13 1.57 -0.74 15.19
C ASN A 13 1.67 -2.14 14.56
N ASP A 14 2.20 -3.11 15.32
CA ASP A 14 2.42 -4.49 14.89
C ASP A 14 3.35 -4.63 13.67
N LYS A 15 4.24 -3.65 13.43
CA LYS A 15 5.25 -3.69 12.37
C LYS A 15 6.63 -3.39 12.92
N ILE A 16 7.63 -4.03 12.33
CA ILE A 16 9.03 -3.69 12.50
C ILE A 16 9.39 -2.66 11.43
N SER A 17 9.71 -1.45 11.86
CA SER A 17 10.33 -0.42 11.04
C SER A 17 11.85 -0.64 11.02
N ILE A 18 12.41 -0.77 9.83
CA ILE A 18 13.83 -1.00 9.60
C ILE A 18 14.41 0.25 8.94
N ASN A 19 15.26 0.95 9.68
CA ASN A 19 15.95 2.14 9.19
C ASN A 19 17.39 1.77 8.80
N PHE A 20 17.72 1.95 7.53
CA PHE A 20 19.09 1.82 7.02
C PHE A 20 19.75 3.20 7.06
N ILE A 21 20.75 3.38 7.92
CA ILE A 21 21.38 4.69 8.11
C ILE A 21 21.91 5.23 6.77
N GLY A 22 21.53 6.48 6.47
CA GLY A 22 21.91 7.15 5.23
C GLY A 22 21.01 6.84 4.03
N MET A 23 19.92 6.08 4.21
CA MET A 23 18.84 5.93 3.23
C MET A 23 17.67 6.86 3.55
N LYS A 24 16.99 7.37 2.51
CA LYS A 24 15.77 8.20 2.63
C LYS A 24 14.49 7.36 2.61
N LYS A 25 14.56 6.08 3.00
CA LYS A 25 13.46 5.11 2.95
C LYS A 25 13.51 4.20 4.17
N LEU A 26 12.34 3.90 4.73
CA LEU A 26 12.17 2.88 5.76
C LEU A 26 11.66 1.59 5.11
N ALA A 27 12.13 0.44 5.60
CA ALA A 27 11.52 -0.85 5.27
C ALA A 27 10.62 -1.34 6.40
N PHE A 28 9.63 -2.17 6.04
CA PHE A 28 8.62 -2.66 6.96
C PHE A 28 8.41 -4.16 6.80
N VAL A 29 8.26 -4.87 7.92
CA VAL A 29 7.71 -6.24 7.98
C VAL A 29 6.73 -6.32 9.16
N ASP A 30 5.84 -7.31 9.19
CA ASP A 30 4.96 -7.52 10.35
C ASP A 30 5.75 -7.99 11.58
N TYR A 31 5.31 -7.56 12.75
CA TYR A 31 5.96 -7.88 14.01
C TYR A 31 5.43 -9.19 14.60
N THR A 32 6.38 -10.08 14.90
CA THR A 32 6.28 -11.12 15.92
C THR A 32 7.61 -11.14 16.67
N PRO A 33 7.69 -11.65 17.91
CA PRO A 33 8.96 -11.79 18.61
C PRO A 33 10.00 -12.57 17.79
N GLU A 34 9.59 -13.64 17.11
CA GLU A 34 10.47 -14.48 16.29
C GLU A 34 10.93 -13.76 15.01
N MET A 35 10.04 -13.03 14.34
CA MET A 35 10.40 -12.21 13.19
C MET A 35 11.38 -11.10 13.59
N TYR A 36 11.18 -10.49 14.76
CA TYR A 36 12.09 -9.45 15.25
C TYR A 36 13.52 -9.97 15.41
N GLU A 37 13.68 -11.12 16.05
CA GLU A 37 15.00 -11.76 16.21
C GLU A 37 15.59 -12.14 14.84
N LEU A 38 14.78 -12.67 13.92
CA LEU A 38 15.20 -13.00 12.56
C LEU A 38 15.72 -11.77 11.81
N ILE A 39 15.01 -10.64 11.87
CA ILE A 39 15.42 -9.39 11.20
C ILE A 39 16.65 -8.78 11.85
N ARG A 40 16.76 -8.83 13.19
CA ARG A 40 17.94 -8.34 13.93
C ARG A 40 19.22 -9.04 13.47
N ASP A 41 19.13 -10.33 13.18
CA ASP A 41 20.30 -11.14 12.83
C ASP A 41 20.60 -11.16 11.30
N ALA A 42 19.73 -10.55 10.48
CA ALA A 42 19.79 -10.64 9.02
C ALA A 42 21.00 -9.97 8.34
N ARG A 43 21.74 -9.06 9.00
CA ARG A 43 22.90 -8.34 8.42
C ARG A 43 22.67 -7.82 6.99
N PHE A 44 21.93 -6.72 6.86
CA PHE A 44 21.60 -6.16 5.56
C PHE A 44 22.77 -5.50 4.84
N ARG A 45 22.77 -5.58 3.50
CA ARG A 45 23.62 -4.79 2.63
C ARG A 45 23.08 -3.36 2.53
N ILE A 46 23.95 -2.39 2.76
CA ILE A 46 23.66 -0.97 2.60
C ILE A 46 24.58 -0.43 1.50
N PRO A 47 24.04 0.16 0.41
CA PRO A 47 24.86 0.77 -0.63
C PRO A 47 25.65 1.99 -0.10
N GLU A 48 26.89 2.14 -0.57
CA GLU A 48 27.79 3.21 -0.11
C GLU A 48 27.55 4.53 -0.85
N PHE A 49 27.36 4.47 -2.18
CA PHE A 49 27.25 5.64 -3.06
C PHE A 49 25.81 6.11 -3.22
N GLU A 50 25.57 7.41 -3.32
CA GLU A 50 24.24 8.00 -3.35
C GLU A 50 23.42 7.52 -4.56
N GLU A 51 24.04 7.42 -5.74
CA GLU A 51 23.40 6.92 -6.96
C GLU A 51 22.91 5.47 -6.77
N THR A 52 23.69 4.67 -6.05
CA THR A 52 23.33 3.28 -5.76
C THR A 52 22.25 3.15 -4.70
N LYS A 53 22.15 4.11 -3.76
CA LYS A 53 21.07 4.16 -2.77
C LYS A 53 19.75 4.54 -3.42
N GLU A 54 19.75 5.48 -4.36
CA GLU A 54 18.55 5.87 -5.12
C GLU A 54 17.99 4.70 -5.94
N ALA A 55 18.87 3.94 -6.59
CA ALA A 55 18.52 2.76 -7.37
C ALA A 55 18.25 1.49 -6.52
N TYR A 56 18.49 1.53 -5.21
CA TYR A 56 18.30 0.36 -4.34
C TYR A 56 16.81 0.09 -4.13
N LYS A 57 16.33 -1.04 -4.68
CA LYS A 57 14.90 -1.40 -4.65
C LYS A 57 14.54 -2.45 -3.60
N TYR A 58 15.45 -3.37 -3.30
CA TYR A 58 15.16 -4.51 -2.44
C TYR A 58 16.26 -4.70 -1.41
N PRO A 59 16.00 -4.49 -0.11
CA PRO A 59 16.95 -4.80 0.94
C PRO A 59 17.38 -6.27 0.89
N TYR A 60 18.69 -6.52 0.95
CA TYR A 60 19.26 -7.87 0.85
C TYR A 60 20.07 -8.23 2.10
N SER A 61 19.80 -9.40 2.66
CA SER A 61 20.50 -9.98 3.82
C SER A 61 21.74 -10.74 3.37
N ASN A 62 22.92 -10.34 3.87
CA ASN A 62 24.15 -11.10 3.65
C ASN A 62 24.22 -12.37 4.50
N GLU A 63 23.52 -12.42 5.62
CA GLU A 63 23.43 -13.59 6.50
C GLU A 63 22.65 -14.71 5.80
N TYR A 64 21.40 -14.43 5.43
CA TYR A 64 20.48 -15.44 4.91
C TYR A 64 20.58 -15.62 3.39
N LYS A 65 21.35 -14.78 2.70
CA LYS A 65 21.46 -14.76 1.24
C LYS A 65 20.10 -14.58 0.52
N LYS A 66 19.21 -13.81 1.14
CA LYS A 66 17.83 -13.56 0.68
C LYS A 66 17.49 -12.07 0.74
N SER A 67 16.57 -11.63 -0.11
CA SER A 67 15.94 -10.31 0.04
C SER A 67 15.02 -10.27 1.26
N LEU A 68 14.72 -9.08 1.77
CA LEU A 68 13.82 -8.90 2.90
C LEU A 68 12.41 -9.48 2.64
N HIS A 69 11.87 -9.26 1.44
CA HIS A 69 10.56 -9.83 1.08
C HIS A 69 10.60 -11.37 1.01
N GLN A 70 11.73 -11.98 0.62
CA GLN A 70 11.88 -13.44 0.67
C GLN A 70 11.94 -13.94 2.11
N ILE A 71 12.64 -13.22 3.01
CA ILE A 71 12.68 -13.56 4.44
C ILE A 71 11.27 -13.49 5.05
N SER A 72 10.56 -12.39 4.80
CA SER A 72 9.19 -12.19 5.26
C SER A 72 8.26 -13.29 4.74
N PHE A 73 8.28 -13.54 3.43
CA PHE A 73 7.46 -14.58 2.81
C PHE A 73 7.79 -15.99 3.33
N ASP A 74 9.07 -16.33 3.43
CA ASP A 74 9.53 -17.64 3.91
C ASP A 74 9.12 -17.88 5.38
N TYR A 75 9.06 -16.85 6.21
CA TYR A 75 8.60 -16.96 7.60
C TYR A 75 7.13 -17.40 7.70
N TYR A 76 6.26 -16.85 6.85
CA TYR A 76 4.83 -17.16 6.88
C TYR A 76 4.44 -18.41 6.07
N PHE A 77 5.13 -18.67 4.97
CA PHE A 77 4.72 -19.70 4.00
C PHE A 77 5.75 -20.83 3.81
N GLY A 78 6.96 -20.66 4.35
CA GLY A 78 8.06 -21.60 4.17
C GLY A 78 8.82 -21.40 2.86
N GLU A 79 10.13 -21.61 2.93
CA GLU A 79 11.03 -21.48 1.78
C GLU A 79 10.70 -22.45 0.63
N GLU A 80 10.22 -23.65 0.94
CA GLU A 80 9.90 -24.65 -0.07
C GLU A 80 8.72 -24.22 -0.95
N MET A 81 7.71 -23.55 -0.38
CA MET A 81 6.62 -22.96 -1.17
C MET A 81 7.15 -21.92 -2.16
N ARG A 82 8.06 -21.04 -1.71
CA ARG A 82 8.68 -20.03 -2.58
C ARG A 82 9.47 -20.68 -3.71
N LYS A 83 10.31 -21.68 -3.41
CA LYS A 83 11.09 -22.41 -4.42
C LYS A 83 10.20 -23.10 -5.44
N GLU A 84 9.15 -23.78 -5.00
CA GLU A 84 8.18 -24.43 -5.87
C GLU A 84 7.50 -23.40 -6.78
N ALA A 85 7.04 -22.27 -6.22
CA ALA A 85 6.45 -21.19 -6.99
C ALA A 85 7.41 -20.64 -8.06
N TYR A 86 8.67 -20.40 -7.69
CA TYR A 86 9.70 -19.90 -8.61
C TYR A 86 9.99 -20.90 -9.73
N SER A 87 9.99 -22.20 -9.44
CA SER A 87 10.13 -23.26 -10.47
C SER A 87 8.98 -23.25 -11.48
N LYS A 88 7.83 -22.70 -11.11
CA LYS A 88 6.62 -22.55 -11.93
C LYS A 88 6.47 -21.13 -12.50
N ASP A 89 7.53 -20.33 -12.57
CA ASP A 89 7.54 -18.96 -13.10
C ASP A 89 6.60 -17.98 -12.36
N PHE A 90 6.37 -18.24 -11.07
CA PHE A 90 5.82 -17.24 -10.15
C PHE A 90 6.97 -16.48 -9.48
N ILE A 91 6.67 -15.26 -9.04
CA ILE A 91 7.54 -14.46 -8.18
C ILE A 91 6.75 -14.00 -6.95
N ILE A 92 7.46 -13.57 -5.90
CA ILE A 92 6.86 -12.75 -4.85
C ILE A 92 6.72 -11.33 -5.41
N GLU A 93 5.50 -10.85 -5.48
CA GLU A 93 5.14 -9.51 -5.90
C GLU A 93 4.85 -8.63 -4.68
N HIS A 94 5.18 -7.34 -4.80
CA HIS A 94 4.75 -6.30 -3.87
C HIS A 94 3.49 -5.65 -4.43
N LEU A 95 2.36 -5.78 -3.73
CA LEU A 95 1.08 -5.28 -4.22
C LEU A 95 1.11 -3.76 -4.49
N ASP A 96 1.85 -3.01 -3.67
CA ASP A 96 2.09 -1.57 -3.79
C ASP A 96 3.31 -1.17 -4.64
N ASN A 97 4.01 -2.14 -5.26
CA ASN A 97 5.26 -1.94 -6.02
C ASN A 97 6.41 -1.27 -5.22
N ASN A 98 6.37 -1.31 -3.88
CA ASN A 98 7.42 -0.79 -3.02
C ASN A 98 8.24 -1.92 -2.39
N GLY A 99 9.44 -2.16 -2.92
CA GLY A 99 10.35 -3.21 -2.43
C GLY A 99 10.87 -3.05 -1.00
N PHE A 100 10.53 -1.95 -0.30
CA PHE A 100 10.79 -1.75 1.11
C PHE A 100 9.58 -2.11 2.00
N ASN A 101 8.37 -2.19 1.45
CA ASN A 101 7.19 -2.66 2.18
C ASN A 101 7.07 -4.19 2.08
N CYS A 102 7.78 -4.90 2.95
CA CYS A 102 7.81 -6.35 3.01
C CYS A 102 6.80 -6.92 4.02
N SER A 103 5.78 -6.14 4.40
CA SER A 103 4.66 -6.67 5.20
C SER A 103 3.97 -7.78 4.41
N ILE A 104 3.61 -8.89 5.05
CA ILE A 104 2.99 -10.04 4.41
C ILE A 104 1.65 -9.69 3.77
N SER A 105 0.95 -8.69 4.31
CA SER A 105 -0.26 -8.13 3.72
C SER A 105 -0.04 -7.38 2.39
N ASN A 106 1.22 -7.11 2.04
CA ASN A 106 1.65 -6.51 0.78
C ASN A 106 2.36 -7.52 -0.14
N LEU A 107 2.52 -8.79 0.27
CA LEU A 107 3.23 -9.80 -0.49
C LEU A 107 2.28 -10.89 -0.98
N PHE A 108 2.41 -11.24 -2.26
CA PHE A 108 1.67 -12.36 -2.85
C PHE A 108 2.43 -13.01 -4.00
N LEU A 109 2.01 -14.21 -4.41
CA LEU A 109 2.60 -14.88 -5.58
C LEU A 109 1.88 -14.45 -6.87
N LEU A 110 2.63 -14.00 -7.86
CA LEU A 110 2.11 -13.66 -9.18
C LEU A 110 3.00 -14.24 -10.28
N LYS A 111 2.40 -14.70 -11.38
CA LYS A 111 3.15 -15.10 -12.58
C LYS A 111 4.02 -13.94 -13.06
N LYS A 112 5.29 -14.22 -13.37
CA LYS A 112 6.27 -13.20 -13.78
C LYS A 112 5.78 -12.33 -14.95
N ILE A 113 5.10 -12.94 -15.92
CA ILE A 113 4.52 -12.21 -17.06
C ILE A 113 3.43 -11.22 -16.63
N LYS A 114 2.56 -11.62 -15.69
CA LYS A 114 1.49 -10.75 -15.16
C LYS A 114 2.09 -9.62 -14.31
N ASN A 115 3.16 -9.90 -13.57
CA ASN A 115 3.89 -8.87 -12.83
C ASN A 115 4.47 -7.79 -13.73
N THR A 116 5.00 -8.23 -14.87
CA THR A 116 5.55 -7.32 -15.86
C THR A 116 4.43 -6.46 -16.44
N TYR A 117 3.28 -7.03 -16.79
CA TYR A 117 2.12 -6.27 -17.25
C TYR A 117 1.63 -5.24 -16.21
N LYS A 118 1.47 -5.65 -14.94
CA LYS A 118 1.10 -4.77 -13.82
C LYS A 118 2.04 -3.57 -13.73
N GLY A 119 3.36 -3.79 -13.78
CA GLY A 119 4.35 -2.72 -13.74
C GLY A 119 4.35 -1.79 -14.95
N TRP A 120 3.85 -2.25 -16.10
CA TRP A 120 3.77 -1.45 -17.32
C TRP A 120 2.54 -0.56 -17.37
N ASN A 121 1.43 -0.99 -16.75
CA ASN A 121 0.16 -0.28 -16.73
C ASN A 121 -0.27 0.11 -15.31
N PHE A 122 -0.87 -0.82 -14.55
CA PHE A 122 -1.49 -0.58 -13.24
C PHE A 122 -0.62 0.28 -12.31
N ASP A 123 0.65 -0.10 -12.09
CA ASP A 123 1.52 0.61 -11.16
C ASP A 123 1.79 2.05 -11.58
N LYS A 124 1.85 2.34 -12.89
CA LYS A 124 2.04 3.70 -13.40
C LYS A 124 0.77 4.52 -13.28
N VAL A 125 -0.39 3.93 -13.53
CA VAL A 125 -1.68 4.61 -13.40
C VAL A 125 -1.93 4.94 -11.93
N VAL A 126 -1.68 3.99 -11.01
CA VAL A 126 -1.75 4.25 -9.56
C VAL A 126 -0.81 5.37 -9.15
N ASP A 127 0.46 5.33 -9.57
CA ASP A 127 1.45 6.35 -9.19
C ASP A 127 1.08 7.74 -9.70
N SER A 128 0.70 7.85 -10.98
CA SER A 128 0.30 9.12 -11.60
C SER A 128 -1.06 9.65 -11.13
N SER A 129 -1.90 8.81 -10.52
CA SER A 129 -3.22 9.18 -10.01
C SER A 129 -3.22 9.54 -8.52
N LYS A 130 -2.08 9.48 -7.83
CA LYS A 130 -2.00 9.71 -6.37
C LYS A 130 -2.58 11.04 -5.94
N HIS A 131 -2.33 12.13 -6.66
CA HIS A 131 -2.95 13.43 -6.39
C HIS A 131 -4.49 13.44 -6.44
N ILE A 132 -5.12 12.50 -7.17
CA ILE A 132 -6.58 12.33 -7.21
C ILE A 132 -7.04 11.37 -6.12
N ALA A 133 -6.47 10.17 -6.10
CA ALA A 133 -6.80 9.12 -5.16
C ALA A 133 -5.63 8.15 -4.94
N ALA A 134 -5.39 7.78 -3.69
CA ALA A 134 -4.47 6.73 -3.30
C ALA A 134 -5.18 5.39 -3.24
N MET A 135 -4.83 4.48 -4.16
CA MET A 135 -5.30 3.10 -4.17
C MET A 135 -4.24 2.15 -3.59
N THR A 136 -4.66 1.17 -2.79
CA THR A 136 -3.78 0.10 -2.30
C THR A 136 -4.55 -1.22 -2.28
N ILE A 137 -3.87 -2.30 -2.66
CA ILE A 137 -4.40 -3.67 -2.57
C ILE A 137 -3.71 -4.34 -1.36
N TYR A 138 -4.51 -4.98 -0.51
CA TYR A 138 -4.02 -5.75 0.62
C TYR A 138 -4.43 -7.21 0.49
N HIS A 139 -3.48 -8.07 0.81
CA HIS A 139 -3.67 -9.50 1.05
C HIS A 139 -3.95 -9.70 2.54
N VAL A 140 -5.12 -10.24 2.89
CA VAL A 140 -5.51 -10.47 4.28
C VAL A 140 -5.49 -11.96 4.55
N ILE A 141 -4.51 -12.41 5.34
CA ILE A 141 -4.23 -13.84 5.56
C ILE A 141 -5.27 -14.45 6.51
N GLU A 142 -5.62 -13.71 7.55
CA GLU A 142 -6.43 -14.16 8.69
C GLU A 142 -7.78 -14.72 8.24
N ASN A 143 -8.40 -14.10 7.23
CA ASN A 143 -9.67 -14.52 6.67
C ASN A 143 -9.60 -14.93 5.19
N LYS A 144 -8.39 -15.03 4.63
CA LYS A 144 -8.16 -15.36 3.21
C LYS A 144 -9.02 -14.48 2.30
N THR A 145 -8.80 -13.17 2.36
CA THR A 145 -9.45 -12.21 1.47
C THR A 145 -8.44 -11.24 0.86
N PHE A 146 -8.90 -10.47 -0.12
CA PHE A 146 -8.20 -9.27 -0.56
C PHE A 146 -9.07 -8.05 -0.29
N GLN A 147 -8.43 -6.91 -0.04
CA GLN A 147 -9.12 -5.62 0.02
C GLN A 147 -8.47 -4.63 -0.92
N ILE A 148 -9.28 -3.89 -1.68
CA ILE A 148 -8.85 -2.64 -2.31
C ILE A 148 -9.29 -1.51 -1.40
N THR A 149 -8.36 -0.62 -1.06
CA THR A 149 -8.66 0.63 -0.35
C THR A 149 -8.37 1.80 -1.25
N ILE A 150 -9.23 2.81 -1.23
CA ILE A 150 -9.11 4.03 -2.01
C ILE A 150 -9.35 5.20 -1.05
N ALA A 151 -8.43 6.16 -1.02
CA ALA A 151 -8.62 7.43 -0.32
C ALA A 151 -8.48 8.58 -1.32
N PHE A 152 -9.42 9.52 -1.32
CA PHE A 152 -9.44 10.63 -2.27
C PHE A 152 -8.64 11.83 -1.71
N ASN A 153 -7.72 12.34 -2.52
CA ASN A 153 -6.95 13.55 -2.26
C ASN A 153 -7.59 14.79 -2.91
N GLU A 154 -8.40 14.59 -3.95
CA GLU A 154 -9.30 15.59 -4.51
C GLU A 154 -10.72 15.42 -3.96
N LEU A 155 -11.50 16.51 -3.93
CA LEU A 155 -12.94 16.43 -3.66
C LEU A 155 -13.64 15.78 -4.86
N TYR A 156 -13.68 14.45 -4.87
CA TYR A 156 -14.32 13.69 -5.93
C TYR A 156 -15.83 13.72 -5.72
N HIS A 157 -16.51 14.60 -6.44
CA HIS A 157 -17.96 14.70 -6.38
C HIS A 157 -18.59 13.51 -7.10
N ASN A 158 -19.46 12.78 -6.41
CA ASN A 158 -20.26 11.75 -7.04
C ASN A 158 -21.63 12.32 -7.39
N ASP A 159 -21.81 12.64 -8.68
CA ASP A 159 -23.03 13.23 -9.24
C ASP A 159 -24.30 12.41 -8.96
N HIS A 160 -24.18 11.09 -8.75
CA HIS A 160 -25.35 10.23 -8.49
C HIS A 160 -25.93 10.40 -7.09
N ILE A 161 -25.12 10.85 -6.12
CA ILE A 161 -25.50 10.96 -4.71
C ILE A 161 -25.35 12.38 -4.16
N GLY A 162 -24.74 13.30 -4.93
CA GLY A 162 -24.53 14.70 -4.54
C GLY A 162 -23.53 14.89 -3.40
N LYS A 163 -22.64 13.93 -3.15
CA LYS A 163 -21.66 13.95 -2.05
C LYS A 163 -20.25 13.71 -2.56
N SER A 164 -19.28 14.30 -1.87
CA SER A 164 -17.87 14.06 -2.13
C SER A 164 -17.39 12.80 -1.42
N LEU A 165 -16.60 11.99 -2.12
CA LEU A 165 -16.04 10.75 -1.57
C LEU A 165 -14.80 11.04 -0.74
N GLU A 166 -14.65 10.35 0.39
CA GLU A 166 -13.44 10.37 1.21
C GLU A 166 -12.68 9.07 1.07
N LYS A 167 -13.35 7.94 1.33
CA LYS A 167 -12.74 6.61 1.28
C LYS A 167 -13.69 5.58 0.69
N ILE A 168 -13.13 4.62 -0.03
CA ILE A 168 -13.82 3.41 -0.45
C ILE A 168 -12.97 2.21 -0.01
N ARG A 169 -13.62 1.18 0.52
CA ARG A 169 -13.02 -0.15 0.66
C ARG A 169 -13.87 -1.18 -0.04
N LEU A 170 -13.22 -2.12 -0.72
CA LEU A 170 -13.86 -3.21 -1.46
C LEU A 170 -13.28 -4.52 -0.96
N LEU A 171 -14.15 -5.45 -0.56
CA LEU A 171 -13.76 -6.77 -0.06
C LEU A 171 -13.90 -7.82 -1.16
N TYR A 172 -12.85 -8.61 -1.38
CA TYR A 172 -12.79 -9.63 -2.42
C TYR A 172 -12.52 -11.02 -1.86
N PRO A 173 -13.00 -12.09 -2.53
CA PRO A 173 -12.54 -13.44 -2.26
C PRO A 173 -11.04 -13.57 -2.51
N TYR A 174 -10.45 -14.69 -2.07
CA TYR A 174 -9.03 -15.00 -2.23
C TYR A 174 -8.62 -15.30 -3.69
N ASN A 175 -8.70 -14.29 -4.57
CA ASN A 175 -8.31 -14.39 -5.97
C ASN A 175 -7.67 -13.07 -6.42
N TYR A 176 -6.35 -12.99 -6.32
CA TYR A 176 -5.61 -11.79 -6.65
C TYR A 176 -5.74 -11.37 -8.12
N GLU A 177 -5.86 -12.32 -9.06
CA GLU A 177 -5.95 -11.98 -10.48
C GLU A 177 -7.24 -11.23 -10.81
N ILE A 178 -8.34 -11.65 -10.17
CA ILE A 178 -9.62 -10.93 -10.24
C ILE A 178 -9.48 -9.54 -9.63
N VAL A 179 -8.88 -9.44 -8.44
CA VAL A 179 -8.70 -8.18 -7.71
C VAL A 179 -7.89 -7.20 -8.55
N LEU A 180 -6.79 -7.63 -9.16
CA LEU A 180 -5.92 -6.79 -9.98
C LEU A 180 -6.66 -6.23 -11.20
N GLN A 181 -7.44 -7.05 -11.89
CA GLN A 181 -8.24 -6.62 -13.05
C GLN A 181 -9.35 -5.61 -12.67
N ASP A 182 -9.97 -5.76 -11.49
CA ASP A 182 -10.96 -4.78 -11.01
C ASP A 182 -10.25 -3.49 -10.58
N ALA A 183 -9.10 -3.61 -9.89
CA ALA A 183 -8.30 -2.47 -9.47
C ALA A 183 -7.85 -1.61 -10.67
N GLU A 184 -7.40 -2.24 -11.75
CA GLU A 184 -7.02 -1.58 -13.02
C GLU A 184 -8.15 -0.73 -13.59
N GLN A 185 -9.34 -1.31 -13.77
CA GLN A 185 -10.49 -0.57 -14.31
C GLN A 185 -10.95 0.54 -13.36
N ILE A 186 -10.98 0.27 -12.06
CA ILE A 186 -11.40 1.25 -11.05
C ILE A 186 -10.45 2.45 -11.05
N ILE A 187 -9.13 2.24 -11.03
CA ILE A 187 -8.19 3.35 -10.98
C ILE A 187 -8.21 4.15 -12.29
N GLU A 188 -8.41 3.51 -13.45
CA GLU A 188 -8.55 4.20 -14.73
C GLU A 188 -9.81 5.10 -14.77
N THR A 189 -10.97 4.59 -14.30
CA THR A 189 -12.19 5.39 -14.15
C THR A 189 -11.96 6.61 -13.25
N ILE A 190 -11.29 6.41 -12.11
CA ILE A 190 -11.00 7.50 -11.16
C ILE A 190 -9.99 8.50 -11.76
N SER A 191 -8.93 8.02 -12.42
CA SER A 191 -7.90 8.88 -13.01
C SER A 191 -8.45 9.77 -14.12
N ASN A 192 -9.44 9.25 -14.85
CA ASN A 192 -10.17 9.97 -15.89
C ASN A 192 -11.26 10.90 -15.34
N ARG A 193 -11.47 10.94 -14.02
CA ARG A 193 -12.53 11.73 -13.35
C ARG A 193 -13.93 11.39 -13.86
N GLU A 194 -14.18 10.12 -14.15
CA GLU A 194 -15.48 9.64 -14.62
C GLU A 194 -16.48 9.51 -13.47
N ASN A 195 -17.77 9.71 -13.74
CA ASN A 195 -18.78 9.57 -12.69
C ASN A 195 -18.83 8.15 -12.10
N ILE A 196 -18.70 8.05 -10.77
CA ILE A 196 -18.72 6.77 -10.05
C ILE A 196 -20.17 6.37 -9.76
N ASN A 197 -20.62 5.28 -10.39
CA ASN A 197 -21.90 4.66 -10.09
C ASN A 197 -21.68 3.33 -9.35
N PHE A 198 -21.98 3.33 -8.05
CA PHE A 198 -21.76 2.15 -7.20
C PHE A 198 -22.70 0.99 -7.51
N GLU A 199 -23.90 1.24 -8.02
CA GLU A 199 -24.79 0.15 -8.47
C GLU A 199 -24.20 -0.53 -9.70
N ARG A 200 -23.70 0.25 -10.66
CA ARG A 200 -22.97 -0.30 -11.81
C ARG A 200 -21.70 -1.05 -11.39
N TRP A 201 -20.95 -0.52 -10.42
CA TRP A 201 -19.76 -1.20 -9.89
C TRP A 201 -20.10 -2.58 -9.30
N LYS A 202 -21.22 -2.72 -8.60
CA LYS A 202 -21.69 -4.02 -8.07
C LYS A 202 -22.06 -5.01 -9.19
N GLU A 203 -22.44 -4.52 -10.37
CA GLU A 203 -22.77 -5.36 -11.53
C GLU A 203 -21.53 -5.84 -12.29
N ILE A 204 -20.50 -4.99 -12.40
CA ILE A 204 -19.33 -5.26 -13.26
C ILE A 204 -18.09 -5.76 -12.51
N TYR A 205 -17.92 -5.35 -11.25
CA TYR A 205 -16.78 -5.71 -10.42
C TYR A 205 -17.15 -6.83 -9.45
N ARG A 206 -16.14 -7.61 -9.05
CA ARG A 206 -16.31 -8.92 -8.42
C ARG A 206 -16.12 -8.89 -6.91
N PHE A 207 -16.10 -7.70 -6.31
CA PHE A 207 -16.11 -7.54 -4.86
C PHE A 207 -17.40 -8.13 -4.27
N LYS A 208 -17.32 -8.60 -3.03
CA LYS A 208 -18.45 -9.16 -2.27
C LYS A 208 -19.11 -8.16 -1.37
N ASP A 209 -18.37 -7.16 -0.93
CA ASP A 209 -18.88 -6.11 -0.07
C ASP A 209 -18.13 -4.80 -0.33
N ILE A 210 -18.79 -3.68 -0.03
CA ILE A 210 -18.28 -2.33 -0.24
C ILE A 210 -18.59 -1.46 0.97
N ARG A 211 -17.62 -0.67 1.41
CA ARG A 211 -17.80 0.37 2.42
C ARG A 211 -17.38 1.71 1.85
N ILE A 212 -18.22 2.71 2.04
CA ILE A 212 -18.06 4.03 1.47
C ILE A 212 -18.13 5.04 2.62
N GLU A 213 -17.12 5.89 2.71
CA GLU A 213 -17.07 7.05 3.59
C GLU A 213 -17.10 8.32 2.73
N TYR A 214 -17.96 9.25 3.10
CA TYR A 214 -18.13 10.54 2.43
C TYR A 214 -17.37 11.62 3.18
N ALA A 215 -16.80 12.56 2.43
CA ALA A 215 -16.10 13.68 3.01
C ALA A 215 -17.07 14.55 3.83
N PRO A 216 -16.62 15.11 4.96
CA PRO A 216 -17.44 16.01 5.76
C PRO A 216 -17.78 17.27 4.96
N GLU A 217 -19.02 17.73 5.07
CA GLU A 217 -19.44 19.03 4.54
C GLU A 217 -18.94 20.13 5.50
N LEU A 218 -17.67 20.51 5.33
CA LEU A 218 -17.02 21.52 6.14
C LEU A 218 -16.77 22.79 5.33
N GLN A 219 -17.32 23.91 5.77
CA GLN A 219 -16.95 25.23 5.24
C GLN A 219 -15.75 25.77 6.01
N LEU A 220 -14.63 25.93 5.32
CA LEU A 220 -13.42 26.55 5.87
C LEU A 220 -13.62 28.07 6.07
N THR A 221 -13.09 28.61 7.16
CA THR A 221 -12.98 30.08 7.33
C THR A 221 -12.00 30.68 6.33
N GLU A 222 -12.00 32.01 6.16
CA GLU A 222 -11.03 32.68 5.30
C GLU A 222 -9.59 32.49 5.79
N GLU A 223 -9.34 32.41 7.10
CA GLU A 223 -8.02 32.07 7.62
C GLU A 223 -7.63 30.62 7.30
N GLU A 224 -8.55 29.67 7.44
CA GLU A 224 -8.30 28.25 7.17
C GLU A 224 -8.02 27.99 5.68
N LYS A 225 -8.70 28.70 4.78
CA LYS A 225 -8.44 28.62 3.33
C LYS A 225 -7.03 29.06 2.93
N GLN A 226 -6.40 29.91 3.74
CA GLN A 226 -5.02 30.37 3.51
C GLN A 226 -3.96 29.41 4.06
N GLN A 227 -4.37 28.40 4.85
CA GLN A 227 -3.44 27.41 5.39
C GLN A 227 -2.95 26.47 4.28
N PRO A 228 -1.67 26.05 4.34
CA PRO A 228 -1.14 25.09 3.37
C PRO A 228 -1.74 23.69 3.58
N PRO A 229 -1.76 22.84 2.54
CA PRO A 229 -2.03 21.42 2.73
C PRO A 229 -1.10 20.77 3.76
N GLY A 230 -1.62 19.81 4.51
CA GLY A 230 -0.97 19.21 5.68
C GLY A 230 -1.39 19.84 7.01
N SER A 231 -2.05 21.00 6.99
CA SER A 231 -2.59 21.64 8.19
C SER A 231 -3.81 20.92 8.75
N LEU A 232 -4.04 21.06 10.06
CA LEU A 232 -5.20 20.51 10.76
C LEU A 232 -6.21 21.62 11.07
N VAL A 233 -7.46 21.38 10.73
CA VAL A 233 -8.63 22.17 11.12
C VAL A 233 -9.36 21.45 12.24
N ILE A 234 -9.78 22.18 13.28
CA ILE A 234 -10.47 21.60 14.44
C ILE A 234 -11.90 22.10 14.47
N ARG A 235 -12.86 21.18 14.44
CA ARG A 235 -14.30 21.50 14.53
C ARG A 235 -14.96 20.58 15.53
N ASP A 236 -15.53 21.17 16.59
CA ASP A 236 -16.28 20.46 17.63
C ASP A 236 -15.50 19.24 18.20
N GLY A 237 -14.21 19.44 18.47
CA GLY A 237 -13.29 18.41 19.00
C GLY A 237 -12.76 17.40 17.98
N HIS A 238 -13.17 17.49 16.71
CA HIS A 238 -12.70 16.63 15.63
C HIS A 238 -11.59 17.32 14.84
N TYR A 239 -10.57 16.55 14.47
CA TYR A 239 -9.43 17.01 13.68
C TYR A 239 -9.62 16.61 12.22
N TYR A 240 -9.51 17.57 11.32
CA TYR A 240 -9.64 17.41 9.88
C TYR A 240 -8.32 17.79 9.22
N LEU A 241 -7.83 16.96 8.31
CA LEU A 241 -6.61 17.23 7.55
C LEU A 241 -6.95 17.98 6.26
N LEU A 242 -6.27 19.10 6.01
CA LEU A 242 -6.27 19.73 4.69
C LEU A 242 -5.37 18.91 3.76
N VAL A 243 -5.98 18.15 2.85
CA VAL A 243 -5.26 17.17 2.03
C VAL A 243 -4.50 17.85 0.88
N GLY A 244 -3.31 17.34 0.59
CA GLY A 244 -2.47 17.75 -0.54
C GLY A 244 -3.12 17.46 -1.90
N LYS A 245 -3.02 18.40 -2.85
CA LYS A 245 -3.61 18.27 -4.19
C LYS A 245 -2.61 18.00 -5.31
N THR A 246 -1.33 17.85 -4.97
CA THR A 246 -0.26 17.53 -5.91
C THR A 246 0.60 16.40 -5.33
N ASP A 247 1.30 15.67 -6.20
CA ASP A 247 2.14 14.54 -5.78
C ASP A 247 3.31 14.95 -4.86
N THR A 248 3.60 16.25 -4.77
CA THR A 248 4.63 16.83 -3.90
C THR A 248 4.07 17.56 -2.67
N SER A 249 2.74 17.61 -2.52
CA SER A 249 2.09 18.32 -1.43
C SER A 249 2.32 17.61 -0.09
N VAL A 250 2.59 18.40 0.96
CA VAL A 250 2.49 17.93 2.33
C VAL A 250 1.03 17.55 2.61
N GLY A 251 0.82 16.48 3.39
CA GLY A 251 -0.53 15.99 3.70
C GLY A 251 -1.21 15.20 2.58
N LEU A 252 -0.48 14.83 1.51
CA LEU A 252 -0.97 13.87 0.51
C LEU A 252 -1.16 12.50 1.16
N ILE A 253 -2.37 11.94 1.04
CA ILE A 253 -2.65 10.57 1.47
C ILE A 253 -2.06 9.64 0.42
N THR A 254 -1.21 8.70 0.85
CA THR A 254 -0.57 7.72 -0.05
C THR A 254 -1.10 6.30 0.11
N SER A 255 -1.76 6.02 1.24
CA SER A 255 -2.47 4.78 1.51
C SER A 255 -3.38 4.96 2.73
N ILE A 256 -4.33 4.06 2.90
CA ILE A 256 -5.13 3.89 4.12
C ILE A 256 -5.12 2.41 4.50
N PRO A 257 -5.29 2.05 5.79
CA PRO A 257 -5.28 0.66 6.21
C PRO A 257 -6.53 -0.08 5.72
N TYR A 258 -6.36 -1.38 5.45
CA TYR A 258 -7.44 -2.34 5.30
C TYR A 258 -8.11 -2.62 6.66
N ASP A 259 -9.32 -3.18 6.64
CA ASP A 259 -10.01 -3.63 7.85
C ASP A 259 -9.77 -5.11 8.10
N LYS A 260 -8.94 -5.44 9.10
CA LYS A 260 -8.62 -6.82 9.52
C LYS A 260 -9.86 -7.64 9.89
N ASN A 261 -10.95 -7.00 10.34
CA ASN A 261 -12.13 -7.69 10.86
C ASN A 261 -13.27 -7.80 9.83
N TRP A 262 -13.02 -7.46 8.57
CA TRP A 262 -14.05 -7.49 7.53
C TRP A 262 -14.06 -8.83 6.79
N ASN A 263 -15.06 -9.66 7.10
CA ASN A 263 -15.23 -10.99 6.54
C ASN A 263 -16.32 -11.03 5.46
N ILE A 264 -16.16 -11.94 4.49
CA ILE A 264 -17.21 -12.29 3.54
C ILE A 264 -18.28 -13.06 4.32
N LYS A 265 -19.53 -12.59 4.23
CA LYS A 265 -20.70 -13.27 4.82
C LYS A 265 -21.16 -14.44 3.96
#